data_AF-A0A1Q3AGP4-F1
#
_entry.id   AF-A0A1Q3AGP4-F1
#
_cell.length_a   1.000
_cell.length_b   1.000
_cell.length_c   1.000
_cell.angle_alpha   90.00
_cell.angle_beta   90.00
_cell.angle_gamma   90.00
#
_symmetry.space_group_name_H-M   'P 1'
#
loop_
_entity.id
_entity.type
_entity.pdbx_description
1 polymer ?
#
loop_
_entity_poly.entity_id
_entity_poly.type
_entity_poly.pdbx_seq_one_letter_code
_entity_poly.pdbx_strand_id
1 'polypeptide(L)' 'MSTSKYHQQAFEEYEEAKKDPDTWDQRIVDTGCYVENMALQLCHADTGDWKQCTQEMDSFRKCWEQHGNRERVKTVDRN' A
#
# COMPACT_ATOMS: atom_id res chain seq x y z
N MET A 1 6.99 -10.56 7.21
CA MET A 1 7.30 -9.22 6.65
C MET A 1 8.27 -9.41 5.50
N SER A 2 7.94 -8.89 4.31
CA SER A 2 8.75 -9.05 3.10
C SER A 2 10.12 -8.38 3.28
N THR A 3 11.18 -9.03 2.80
CA THR A 3 12.59 -8.62 2.99
C THR A 3 13.07 -7.60 1.95
N SER A 4 12.17 -7.03 1.15
CA SER A 4 12.48 -6.07 0.09
C SER A 4 12.92 -4.71 0.66
N LYS A 5 13.88 -4.04 0.02
CA LYS A 5 14.33 -2.68 0.40
C LYS A 5 13.15 -1.69 0.45
N TYR A 6 12.16 -1.88 -0.43
CA TYR A 6 10.97 -1.04 -0.48
C TYR A 6 10.07 -1.20 0.74
N HIS A 7 10.01 -2.39 1.35
CA HIS A 7 9.24 -2.60 2.59
C HIS A 7 9.88 -1.93 3.80
N GLN A 8 11.22 -1.91 3.86
CA GLN A 8 11.94 -1.24 4.94
C GLN A 8 11.71 0.28 4.88
N GLN A 9 11.90 0.86 3.70
CA GLN A 9 11.62 2.29 3.47
C GLN A 9 10.14 2.63 3.70
N ALA A 10 9.21 1.79 3.25
CA ALA A 10 7.78 1.98 3.48
C ALA A 10 7.39 1.94 4.97
N PHE A 11 8.11 1.19 5.80
CA PHE A 11 7.88 1.16 7.24
C PHE A 11 8.32 2.47 7.91
N GLU A 12 9.44 3.04 7.48
CA GLU A 12 9.90 4.36 7.96
C GLU A 12 8.89 5.46 7.61
N GLU A 13 8.39 5.45 6.37
CA GLU A 13 7.35 6.40 5.91
C GLU A 13 6.05 6.24 6.72
N TYR A 14 5.63 4.99 6.99
CA TYR A 14 4.44 4.71 7.80
C TYR A 14 4.56 5.26 9.23
N GLU A 15 5.73 5.11 9.86
CA GLU A 15 5.95 5.64 11.21
C GLU A 15 5.97 7.18 11.24
N GLU A 16 6.33 7.83 10.14
CA GLU A 16 6.19 9.28 10.02
C GLU A 16 4.74 9.71 9.80
N ALA A 17 4.03 9.05 8.87
CA ALA A 17 2.61 9.26 8.61
C ALA A 17 1.74 9.07 9.86
N LYS A 18 2.15 8.21 10.82
CA LYS A 18 1.44 8.06 12.10
C LYS A 18 1.58 9.25 13.05
N LYS A 19 2.66 10.02 12.96
CA LYS A 19 2.91 11.17 13.85
C LYS A 19 2.21 12.42 13.35
N ASP A 20 2.22 12.63 12.04
CA ASP A 20 1.65 13.81 11.39
C ASP A 20 0.92 13.41 10.09
N PRO A 21 -0.24 12.73 10.18
CA PRO A 21 -0.96 12.25 9.00
C PRO A 21 -1.62 13.41 8.24
N ASP A 22 -1.36 13.49 6.94
CA ASP A 22 -2.22 14.26 6.04
C ASP A 22 -3.54 13.52 5.74
N THR A 23 -4.45 14.16 4.98
CA THR A 23 -5.75 13.55 4.67
C THR A 23 -5.67 12.29 3.79
N TRP A 24 -4.60 12.13 3.02
CA TRP A 24 -4.33 10.95 2.20
C TRP A 24 -3.68 9.85 3.03
N ASP A 25 -2.69 10.20 3.86
CA ASP A 25 -2.06 9.29 4.80
C ASP A 25 -3.08 8.63 5.70
N GLN A 26 -3.98 9.42 6.30
CA GLN A 26 -5.04 8.87 7.15
C GLN A 26 -5.87 7.82 6.42
N ARG A 27 -6.26 8.08 5.16
CA ARG A 27 -7.07 7.14 4.37
C ARG A 27 -6.34 5.84 4.10
N ILE A 28 -5.02 5.89 3.87
CA ILE A 28 -4.20 4.73 3.61
C ILE A 28 -3.93 3.98 4.94
N VAL A 29 -3.63 4.68 6.03
CA VAL A 29 -3.49 4.10 7.37
C VAL A 29 -4.76 3.35 7.77
N ASP A 30 -5.94 3.90 7.49
CA ASP A 30 -7.25 3.29 7.74
C ASP A 30 -7.51 2.01 6.94
N THR A 31 -6.68 1.69 5.94
CA THR A 31 -6.74 0.40 5.23
C THR A 31 -6.01 -0.71 5.99
N GLY A 32 -5.10 -0.36 6.92
CA GLY A 32 -4.18 -1.30 7.56
C GLY A 32 -3.06 -1.82 6.66
N CYS A 33 -2.97 -1.36 5.41
CA CYS A 33 -2.03 -1.86 4.39
C CYS A 33 -1.06 -0.78 3.88
N TYR A 34 -0.73 0.22 4.73
CA TYR A 34 0.12 1.34 4.35
C TYR A 34 1.48 0.87 3.85
N VAL A 35 2.13 -0.02 4.59
CA VAL A 35 3.49 -0.49 4.28
C VAL A 35 3.53 -1.22 2.94
N GLU A 36 2.59 -2.15 2.69
CA GLU A 36 2.54 -2.90 1.43
C GLU A 36 2.16 -2.00 0.24
N ASN A 37 1.27 -1.03 0.45
CA ASN A 37 0.91 -0.05 -0.58
C ASN A 37 2.12 0.82 -0.95
N MET A 38 2.79 1.38 0.05
CA MET A 38 3.94 2.25 -0.14
C MET A 38 5.12 1.48 -0.75
N ALA A 39 5.38 0.25 -0.32
CA ALA A 39 6.43 -0.59 -0.91
C ALA A 39 6.20 -0.83 -2.40
N LEU A 40 4.95 -1.06 -2.81
CA LEU A 40 4.56 -1.21 -4.21
C LEU A 40 4.80 0.08 -5.00
N GLN A 41 4.42 1.25 -4.47
CA GLN A 41 4.67 2.54 -5.10
C GLN A 41 6.16 2.84 -5.25
N LEU A 42 6.95 2.59 -4.20
CA LEU A 42 8.40 2.77 -4.21
C LEU A 42 9.08 1.89 -5.27
N CYS A 43 8.65 0.63 -5.41
CA CYS A 43 9.16 -0.26 -6.45
C CYS A 43 8.90 0.30 -7.85
N HIS A 44 7.68 0.79 -8.11
CA HIS A 44 7.36 1.36 -9.41
C HIS A 44 8.07 2.70 -9.66
N ALA A 45 8.27 3.52 -8.62
CA ALA A 45 9.04 4.75 -8.73
C ALA A 45 10.52 4.48 -9.10
N ASP A 46 11.12 3.41 -8.57
CA ASP A 46 12.51 3.02 -8.86
C ASP A 46 12.66 2.36 -10.24
N THR A 47 11.72 1.46 -10.60
CA THR A 47 11.83 0.63 -11.81
C THR A 47 11.14 1.22 -13.04
N GLY A 48 10.12 2.06 -12.84
CA GLY A 48 9.21 2.51 -13.89
C GLY A 48 8.33 1.42 -14.51
N ASP A 49 8.31 0.20 -13.94
CA ASP A 49 7.59 -0.94 -14.52
C ASP A 49 6.94 -1.83 -13.44
N TRP A 50 5.61 -1.77 -13.37
CA TRP A 50 4.81 -2.59 -12.45
C TRP A 50 5.03 -4.09 -12.59
N LYS A 51 5.44 -4.58 -13.76
CA LYS A 51 5.70 -6.01 -13.97
C LYS A 51 6.94 -6.50 -13.22
N GLN A 52 7.85 -5.60 -12.83
CA GLN A 52 9.02 -5.92 -12.02
C GLN A 52 8.69 -5.92 -10.51
N CYS A 53 7.51 -5.44 -10.14
CA CYS A 53 7.06 -5.28 -8.75
C CYS A 53 6.03 -6.34 -8.32
N THR A 54 6.09 -7.54 -8.89
CA THR A 54 5.10 -8.61 -8.64
C THR A 54 5.11 -9.08 -7.20
N GLN A 55 6.26 -9.08 -6.53
CA GLN A 55 6.39 -9.42 -5.12
C GLN A 55 5.64 -8.43 -4.22
N GLU A 56 5.84 -7.13 -4.44
CA GLU A 56 5.16 -6.06 -3.72
C GLU A 56 3.65 -6.06 -4.03
N MET A 57 3.28 -6.29 -5.29
CA MET A 57 1.88 -6.40 -5.72
C MET A 57 1.15 -7.54 -5.01
N ASP A 58 1.76 -8.72 -4.96
CA ASP A 58 1.20 -9.89 -4.26
C ASP A 58 1.10 -9.65 -2.75
N SER A 59 2.05 -8.92 -2.15
CA SER A 59 2.04 -8.56 -0.74
C SER A 59 0.88 -7.60 -0.43
N PHE A 60 0.72 -6.55 -1.25
CA PHE A 60 -0.38 -5.60 -1.13
C PHE A 60 -1.74 -6.27 -1.30
N ARG A 61 -1.90 -7.14 -2.31
CA ARG A 61 -3.16 -7.89 -2.52
C ARG A 61 -3.52 -8.73 -1.30
N LYS A 62 -2.57 -9.47 -0.73
CA LYS A 62 -2.81 -10.31 0.46
C LYS A 62 -3.21 -9.48 1.66
N CYS A 63 -2.52 -8.36 1.91
CA CYS A 63 -2.91 -7.45 2.99
C CYS A 63 -4.33 -6.92 2.77
N TRP A 64 -4.64 -6.45 1.55
CA TRP A 64 -5.94 -5.89 1.22
C TRP A 64 -7.09 -6.86 1.50
N GLU A 65 -6.91 -8.14 1.15
CA GLU A 65 -7.88 -9.20 1.42
C GLU A 65 -8.02 -9.50 2.91
N GLN A 66 -6.91 -9.57 3.65
CA GLN A 66 -6.92 -9.84 5.10
C GLN A 66 -7.61 -8.74 5.91
N HIS A 67 -7.48 -7.48 5.48
CA HIS A 67 -8.12 -6.33 6.14
C HIS A 67 -9.56 -6.09 5.67
N GLY A 68 -10.13 -6.96 4.84
CA GLY A 68 -11.52 -6.83 4.40
C GLY A 68 -11.77 -5.62 3.50
N ASN A 69 -10.73 -5.07 2.87
CA ASN A 69 -10.82 -3.81 2.14
C ASN A 69 -11.59 -3.91 0.81
N ARG A 70 -12.03 -5.11 0.41
CA ARG A 70 -12.93 -5.29 -0.76
C ARG A 70 -14.22 -4.48 -0.63
N GLU A 71 -14.76 -4.33 0.58
CA GLU A 71 -16.00 -3.58 0.82
C GLU A 71 -15.82 -2.06 0.71
N ARG A 72 -14.57 -1.56 0.69
CA ARG A 72 -14.27 -0.12 0.54
C ARG A 72 -14.47 0.38 -0.89
N VAL A 73 -14.52 -0.53 -1.87
CA VAL A 73 -14.68 -0.24 -3.28
C VAL A 73 -15.89 -0.98 -3.82
N LYS A 74 -17.05 -0.32 -3.77
CA LYS A 74 -18.28 -0.82 -4.40
C LYS A 74 -18.33 -0.34 -5.84
N THR A 75 -18.70 -1.24 -6.76
CA THR A 75 -19.08 -0.83 -8.12
C THR A 75 -20.33 0.05 -8.03
N VAL A 76 -20.24 1.25 -8.56
CA VAL A 76 -21.39 2.15 -8.72
C VAL A 76 -21.88 2.03 -10.15
N ASP A 77 -23.14 1.63 -10.33
CA ASP A 77 -23.80 1.70 -11.63
C ASP A 77 -24.07 3.17 -11.95
N ARG A 78 -23.59 3.63 -13.10
CA ARG A 78 -23.81 5.00 -13.55
C ARG A 78 -25.11 5.04 -14.36
N ASN A 79 -26.18 5.57 -13.75
CA ASN A 79 -27.44 5.90 -14.44
C ASN A 79 -27.24 6.97 -15.51
#